data_AF-A0A9Y0ZF73-F1
#
_entry.id   AF-A0A9Y0ZF73-F1
#
_cell.length_a   1.000
_cell.length_b   1.000
_cell.length_c   1.000
_cell.angle_alpha   90.00
_cell.angle_beta   90.00
_cell.angle_gamma   90.00
#
_symmetry.space_group_name_H-M   'P 1'
#
loop_
_entity.id
_entity.type
_entity.pdbx_description
1 polymer ?
#
loop_
_entity_poly.entity_id
_entity_poly.type
_entity_poly.pdbx_seq_one_letter_code
_entity_poly.pdbx_strand_id
1 'polypeptide(L)'
;MPYRTRTILQVEFPVFQELPQLPTPLGTLFNSQFAKLPLVDTLTALPLMAAVIDFDNTDVAWRKYDSITARELFKQFGCSERLYRDVLGPLIQVGLFAPAEQCSAAATLAVLYYFILAHQKHFDVKFCNGTSRDRIFEPWMESMKATGCEILEGRRVTDFIINEGTGRITEVVCENVTHSADAVILAVGISTLQEIIKKRYVSSDFRYFLDSIPLSMKLSCKV
;
A
#
# COMPACT_ATOMS: atom_id res chain seq x y z
N MET A 1 -9.00 -42.86 -4.51
CA MET A 1 -8.24 -41.66 -4.93
C MET A 1 -7.78 -40.94 -3.67
N PRO A 2 -6.47 -40.85 -3.36
CA PRO A 2 -6.02 -40.15 -2.18
C PRO A 2 -6.03 -38.64 -2.44
N TYR A 3 -6.57 -37.87 -1.49
CA TYR A 3 -6.45 -36.42 -1.46
C TYR A 3 -4.96 -36.07 -1.37
N ARG A 4 -4.44 -35.41 -2.41
CA ARG A 4 -3.09 -34.86 -2.44
C ARG A 4 -3.06 -33.72 -1.44
N THR A 5 -2.53 -33.95 -0.24
CA THR A 5 -2.17 -32.90 0.71
C THR A 5 -1.23 -31.93 -0.01
N ARG A 6 -1.74 -30.77 -0.42
CA ARG A 6 -0.89 -29.65 -0.85
C ARG A 6 0.00 -29.35 0.35
N THR A 7 1.29 -29.67 0.24
CA THR A 7 2.28 -29.35 1.25
C THR A 7 2.34 -27.83 1.36
N ILE A 8 1.66 -27.26 2.35
CA ILE A 8 1.71 -25.83 2.61
C ILE A 8 3.17 -25.50 2.94
N LEU A 9 3.75 -24.56 2.20
CA LEU A 9 5.08 -24.06 2.49
C LEU A 9 5.00 -23.38 3.86
N GLN A 10 5.75 -23.91 4.82
CA GLN A 10 5.87 -23.31 6.14
C GLN A 10 7.11 -22.44 6.05
N VAL A 11 6.91 -21.13 6.09
CA VAL A 11 7.99 -20.15 6.20
C VAL A 11 7.99 -19.70 7.65
N GLU A 12 9.10 -19.92 8.33
CA GLU A 12 9.34 -19.36 9.65
C GLU A 12 10.13 -18.07 9.41
N PHE A 13 9.45 -16.93 9.55
CA PHE A 13 10.14 -15.65 9.62
C PHE A 13 10.66 -15.48 11.05
N PRO A 14 11.97 -15.25 11.26
CA PRO A 14 12.47 -14.92 12.58
C PRO A 14 11.94 -13.56 13.01
N VAL A 15 11.91 -13.31 14.32
CA VAL A 15 11.72 -11.96 14.86
C VAL A 15 12.98 -11.15 14.53
N PHE A 16 12.92 -10.31 13.52
CA PHE A 16 14.07 -9.58 12.99
C PHE A 16 14.64 -8.59 14.01
N GLN A 17 13.84 -8.11 14.97
CA GLN A 17 14.31 -7.27 16.07
C GLN A 17 15.38 -7.95 16.94
N GLU A 18 15.37 -9.28 17.04
CA GLU A 18 16.30 -10.05 17.86
C GLU A 18 17.60 -10.42 17.13
N LEU A 19 17.69 -10.12 15.83
CA LEU A 19 18.83 -10.50 14.98
C LEU A 19 19.84 -9.36 14.78
N PRO A 20 21.12 -9.70 14.50
CA PRO A 20 22.11 -8.71 14.09
C PRO A 20 21.69 -8.00 12.81
N GLN A 21 21.77 -6.67 12.82
CA GLN A 21 21.53 -5.88 11.62
C GLN A 21 22.75 -5.97 10.71
N LEU A 22 22.60 -6.61 9.55
CA LEU A 22 23.63 -6.65 8.53
C LEU A 22 23.39 -5.56 7.48
N PRO A 23 24.43 -5.13 6.74
CA PRO A 23 24.25 -4.21 5.63
C PRO A 23 23.21 -4.71 4.67
N THR A 24 22.30 -3.84 4.27
CA THR A 24 21.32 -4.09 3.23
C THR A 24 22.01 -4.34 1.88
N PRO A 25 21.61 -5.36 1.09
CA PRO A 25 20.53 -6.34 1.27
C PRO A 25 20.92 -7.62 2.03
N LEU A 26 22.16 -7.75 2.50
CA LEU A 26 22.71 -9.00 3.04
C LEU A 26 21.95 -9.51 4.25
N GLY A 27 21.43 -8.62 5.10
CA GLY A 27 20.69 -9.03 6.29
C GLY A 27 19.41 -9.79 5.99
N THR A 28 18.60 -9.32 5.05
CA THR A 28 17.39 -10.04 4.63
C THR A 28 17.75 -11.39 4.03
N LEU A 29 18.71 -11.43 3.10
CA LEU A 29 19.13 -12.67 2.42
C LEU A 29 19.72 -13.72 3.38
N PHE A 30 20.47 -13.28 4.40
CA PHE A 30 21.12 -14.18 5.35
C PHE A 30 20.17 -14.61 6.47
N ASN A 31 19.32 -13.70 6.94
CA ASN A 31 18.43 -13.96 8.08
C ASN A 31 17.11 -14.64 7.68
N SER A 32 16.64 -14.46 6.43
CA SER A 32 15.42 -15.14 5.97
C SER A 32 15.72 -16.61 5.65
N GLN A 33 15.35 -17.53 6.54
CA GLN A 33 15.46 -18.96 6.29
C GLN A 33 14.23 -19.46 5.53
N PHE A 34 14.35 -19.62 4.21
CA PHE A 34 13.35 -20.33 3.43
C PHE A 34 13.52 -21.84 3.63
N ALA A 35 13.07 -22.37 4.76
CA ALA A 35 13.29 -23.76 5.20
C ALA A 35 12.97 -24.85 4.16
N LYS A 36 12.17 -24.54 3.13
CA LYS A 36 11.75 -25.48 2.07
C LYS A 36 12.18 -25.09 0.64
N LEU A 37 12.99 -24.04 0.45
CA LEU A 37 13.43 -23.58 -0.87
C LEU A 37 14.90 -23.98 -1.14
N PRO A 38 15.20 -24.69 -2.25
CA PRO A 38 16.58 -24.99 -2.62
C PRO A 38 17.41 -23.72 -2.82
N LEU A 39 18.71 -23.82 -2.51
CA LEU A 39 19.63 -22.69 -2.68
C LEU A 39 19.71 -22.22 -4.14
N VAL A 40 19.64 -23.14 -5.11
CA VAL A 40 19.62 -22.82 -6.54
C VAL A 40 18.43 -21.93 -6.91
N ASP A 41 17.24 -22.24 -6.40
CA ASP A 41 16.04 -21.43 -6.61
C ASP A 41 16.16 -20.07 -5.90
N THR A 42 16.75 -20.04 -4.71
CA THR A 42 16.99 -18.80 -3.95
C THR A 42 17.93 -17.86 -4.71
N LEU A 43 19.02 -18.39 -5.29
CA LEU A 43 19.98 -17.61 -6.06
C LEU A 43 19.37 -16.97 -7.32
N THR A 44 18.26 -17.50 -7.84
CA THR A 44 17.55 -16.87 -8.96
C THR A 44 16.93 -15.52 -8.61
N ALA A 45 16.83 -15.16 -7.33
CA ALA A 45 16.42 -13.83 -6.88
C ALA A 45 17.53 -12.78 -7.02
N LEU A 46 18.80 -13.17 -7.17
CA LEU A 46 19.92 -12.23 -7.17
C LEU A 46 19.83 -11.16 -8.27
N PRO A 47 19.45 -11.46 -9.52
CA PRO A 47 19.28 -10.43 -10.54
C PRO A 47 18.18 -9.41 -10.18
N LEU A 48 17.11 -9.84 -9.50
CA LEU A 48 16.03 -8.95 -9.06
C LEU A 48 16.54 -7.86 -8.10
N MET A 49 17.60 -8.14 -7.33
CA MET A 49 18.20 -7.16 -6.43
C MET A 49 18.69 -5.91 -7.17
N ALA A 50 19.11 -6.04 -8.43
CA ALA A 50 19.49 -4.89 -9.24
C ALA A 50 18.28 -3.95 -9.46
N ALA A 51 17.09 -4.49 -9.70
CA ALA A 51 15.87 -3.70 -9.83
C ALA A 51 15.45 -3.05 -8.51
N VAL A 52 15.62 -3.76 -7.38
CA VAL A 52 15.29 -3.21 -6.05
C VAL A 52 16.25 -2.06 -5.68
N ILE A 53 17.52 -2.16 -6.04
CA ILE A 53 18.52 -1.09 -5.82
C ILE A 53 18.29 0.10 -6.76
N ASP A 54 17.93 -0.16 -8.02
CA ASP A 54 17.63 0.88 -9.01
C ASP A 54 16.33 1.63 -8.70
N PHE A 55 15.40 1.01 -7.96
CA PHE A 55 14.13 1.63 -7.57
C PHE A 55 14.32 2.59 -6.39
N ASP A 56 14.62 3.85 -6.71
CA ASP A 56 14.83 4.94 -5.75
C ASP A 56 13.54 5.66 -5.29
N ASN A 57 12.37 5.10 -5.65
CA ASN A 57 11.04 5.63 -5.33
C ASN A 57 10.75 7.02 -5.93
N THR A 58 11.52 7.49 -6.93
CA THR A 58 11.24 8.73 -7.66
C THR A 58 10.18 8.53 -8.74
N ASP A 59 9.54 9.61 -9.20
CA ASP A 59 8.57 9.57 -10.31
C ASP A 59 9.13 8.91 -11.58
N VAL A 60 10.44 9.05 -11.83
CA VAL A 60 11.13 8.43 -12.97
C VAL A 60 11.19 6.92 -12.80
N ALA A 61 11.58 6.43 -11.62
CA ALA A 61 11.59 5.01 -11.31
C ALA A 61 10.18 4.41 -11.35
N TRP A 62 9.17 5.11 -10.82
CA TRP A 62 7.77 4.70 -10.94
C TRP A 62 7.36 4.54 -12.40
N ARG A 63 7.51 5.57 -13.24
CA ARG A 63 7.13 5.48 -14.67
C ARG A 63 7.85 4.36 -15.42
N LYS A 64 9.11 4.08 -15.08
CA LYS A 64 9.90 3.01 -15.69
C LYS A 64 9.32 1.62 -15.43
N TYR A 65 8.88 1.36 -14.19
CA TYR A 65 8.44 0.02 -13.78
C TYR A 65 6.91 -0.13 -13.75
N ASP A 66 6.13 0.95 -13.74
CA ASP A 66 4.67 0.87 -13.57
C ASP A 66 3.95 0.28 -14.79
N SER A 67 4.58 0.31 -15.97
CA SER A 67 4.00 -0.20 -17.22
C SER A 67 4.00 -1.72 -17.34
N ILE A 68 4.73 -2.43 -16.48
CA ILE A 68 4.79 -3.90 -16.47
C ILE A 68 4.20 -4.44 -15.17
N THR A 69 3.69 -5.66 -15.22
CA THR A 69 3.17 -6.36 -14.04
C THR A 69 4.31 -6.87 -13.17
N ALA A 70 4.02 -7.09 -11.88
CA ALA A 70 4.97 -7.73 -10.97
C ALA A 70 5.34 -9.15 -11.44
N ARG A 71 4.40 -9.87 -12.05
CA ARG A 71 4.69 -11.18 -12.63
C ARG A 71 5.71 -11.12 -13.77
N GLU A 72 5.58 -10.13 -14.65
CA GLU A 72 6.52 -9.91 -15.75
C GLU A 72 7.90 -9.50 -15.24
N LEU A 73 7.96 -8.65 -14.21
CA LEU A 73 9.20 -8.29 -13.53
C LEU A 73 9.95 -9.55 -13.07
N PHE A 74 9.31 -10.43 -12.29
CA PHE A 74 9.97 -11.63 -11.78
C PHE A 74 10.46 -12.56 -12.89
N LYS A 75 9.70 -12.68 -13.99
CA LYS A 75 10.11 -13.45 -15.17
C LYS A 75 11.32 -12.81 -15.87
N GLN A 76 11.32 -11.49 -16.09
CA GLN A 76 12.41 -10.77 -16.74
C GLN A 76 13.73 -10.87 -15.97
N PHE A 77 13.66 -10.88 -14.64
CA PHE A 77 14.82 -11.05 -13.76
C PHE A 77 15.16 -12.52 -13.46
N GLY A 78 14.54 -13.47 -14.15
CA GLY A 78 14.92 -14.89 -14.11
C GLY A 78 14.57 -15.61 -12.81
N CYS A 79 13.65 -15.08 -12.00
CA CYS A 79 13.20 -15.76 -10.79
C CYS A 79 12.56 -17.11 -11.14
N SER A 80 12.97 -18.17 -10.46
CA SER A 80 12.44 -19.51 -10.73
C SER A 80 10.95 -19.59 -10.41
N GLU A 81 10.21 -20.46 -11.11
CA GLU A 81 8.78 -20.67 -10.85
C GLU A 81 8.52 -21.18 -9.42
N ARG A 82 9.48 -21.91 -8.83
CA ARG A 82 9.38 -22.35 -7.45
C ARG A 82 9.54 -21.18 -6.49
N LEU A 83 10.57 -20.35 -6.66
CA LEU A 83 10.77 -19.13 -5.87
C LEU A 83 9.55 -18.21 -5.97
N TYR A 84 9.01 -18.03 -7.18
CA TYR A 84 7.82 -17.22 -7.38
C TYR A 84 6.62 -17.78 -6.62
N ARG A 85 6.25 -19.04 -6.85
CA ARG A 85 5.04 -19.63 -6.25
C ARG A 85 5.12 -19.73 -4.74
N ASP A 86 6.29 -20.07 -4.22
CA ASP A 86 6.47 -20.44 -2.82
C ASP A 86 6.78 -19.20 -1.96
N VAL A 87 7.43 -18.17 -2.52
CA VAL A 87 7.88 -16.98 -1.75
C VAL A 87 7.30 -15.68 -2.29
N LEU A 88 7.61 -15.32 -3.54
CA LEU A 88 7.32 -13.96 -4.04
C LEU A 88 5.82 -13.72 -4.24
N GLY A 89 5.10 -14.69 -4.80
CA GLY A 89 3.65 -14.61 -5.03
C GLY A 89 2.88 -14.37 -3.72
N PRO A 90 3.05 -15.22 -2.70
CA PRO A 90 2.45 -15.01 -1.38
C PRO A 90 2.85 -13.68 -0.74
N LEU A 91 4.13 -13.30 -0.84
CA LEU A 91 4.62 -12.02 -0.29
C LEU A 91 3.92 -10.82 -0.94
N ILE A 92 3.78 -10.81 -2.26
CA ILE A 92 3.08 -9.75 -2.99
C ILE A 92 1.59 -9.77 -2.68
N GLN A 93 0.98 -10.95 -2.59
CA GLN A 93 -0.42 -11.07 -2.24
C GLN A 93 -0.72 -10.53 -0.84
N VAL A 94 0.15 -10.74 0.14
CA VAL A 94 0.00 -10.18 1.49
C VAL A 94 0.36 -8.70 1.52
N GLY A 95 1.42 -8.29 0.83
CA GLY A 95 1.91 -6.91 0.85
C GLY A 95 1.05 -5.91 0.09
N LEU A 96 0.47 -6.34 -1.05
CA LEU A 96 -0.35 -5.49 -1.93
C LEU A 96 -1.82 -5.91 -1.98
N PHE A 97 -2.22 -6.95 -1.24
CA PHE A 97 -3.59 -7.48 -1.21
C PHE A 97 -4.14 -7.90 -2.60
N ALA A 98 -3.26 -8.16 -3.56
CA ALA A 98 -3.60 -8.52 -4.93
C ALA A 98 -2.57 -9.49 -5.54
N PRO A 99 -2.98 -10.33 -6.50
CA PRO A 99 -2.05 -11.23 -7.20
C PRO A 99 -1.03 -10.44 -8.03
N ALA A 100 0.17 -10.99 -8.23
CA ALA A 100 1.27 -10.31 -8.91
C ALA A 100 0.96 -9.94 -10.38
N GLU A 101 0.02 -10.63 -11.01
CA GLU A 101 -0.47 -10.30 -12.36
C GLU A 101 -1.32 -9.01 -12.40
N GLN A 102 -1.87 -8.57 -11.26
CA GLN A 102 -2.66 -7.34 -11.14
C GLN A 102 -1.88 -6.18 -10.53
N CYS A 103 -0.77 -6.47 -9.84
CA CYS A 103 0.11 -5.46 -9.27
C CYS A 103 1.09 -4.91 -10.31
N SER A 104 1.36 -3.61 -10.30
CA SER A 104 2.46 -3.04 -11.09
C SER A 104 3.81 -3.42 -10.49
N ALA A 105 4.84 -3.52 -11.33
CA ALA A 105 6.19 -3.81 -10.87
C ALA A 105 6.75 -2.68 -10.00
N ALA A 106 6.37 -1.43 -10.24
CA ALA A 106 6.75 -0.30 -9.39
C ALA A 106 6.23 -0.45 -7.96
N ALA A 107 4.93 -0.75 -7.78
CA ALA A 107 4.35 -1.00 -6.46
C ALA A 107 5.02 -2.20 -5.76
N THR A 108 5.35 -3.23 -6.54
CA THR A 108 6.07 -4.41 -6.04
C THR A 108 7.48 -4.08 -5.58
N LEU A 109 8.24 -3.32 -6.39
CA LEU A 109 9.59 -2.88 -6.03
C LEU A 109 9.58 -1.97 -4.80
N ALA A 110 8.56 -1.13 -4.63
CA ALA A 110 8.40 -0.33 -3.41
C ALA A 110 8.23 -1.20 -2.16
N VAL A 111 7.40 -2.24 -2.23
CA VAL A 111 7.21 -3.22 -1.14
C VAL A 111 8.50 -3.99 -0.86
N LEU A 112 9.16 -4.49 -1.91
CA LEU A 112 10.43 -5.22 -1.79
C LEU A 112 11.54 -4.31 -1.25
N TYR A 113 11.63 -3.06 -1.68
CA TYR A 113 12.57 -2.08 -1.15
C TYR A 113 12.35 -1.88 0.35
N TYR A 114 11.10 -1.67 0.78
CA TYR A 114 10.77 -1.46 2.18
C TYR A 114 11.18 -2.66 3.06
N PHE A 115 10.80 -3.87 2.65
CA PHE A 115 11.03 -5.08 3.44
C PHE A 115 12.46 -5.64 3.34
N ILE A 116 13.07 -5.60 2.14
CA ILE A 116 14.39 -6.19 1.90
C ILE A 116 15.51 -5.20 2.20
N LEU A 117 15.32 -3.92 1.86
CA LEU A 117 16.38 -2.93 1.92
C LEU A 117 16.29 -1.99 3.11
N ALA A 118 15.20 -1.26 3.26
CA ALA A 118 15.17 -0.10 4.14
C ALA A 118 15.03 -0.48 5.63
N HIS A 119 14.25 -1.51 5.94
CA HIS A 119 13.78 -1.71 7.31
C HIS A 119 13.67 -3.18 7.74
N GLN A 120 14.78 -3.92 7.71
CA GLN A 120 14.80 -5.34 8.10
C GLN A 120 14.14 -5.61 9.47
N LYS A 121 14.41 -4.78 10.48
CA LYS A 121 13.83 -4.91 11.83
C LYS A 121 12.35 -4.49 11.93
N HIS A 122 11.79 -3.87 10.88
CA HIS A 122 10.39 -3.45 10.85
C HIS A 122 9.49 -4.44 10.11
N PHE A 123 10.04 -5.60 9.70
CA PHE A 123 9.23 -6.69 9.17
C PHE A 123 8.34 -7.33 10.25
N ASP A 124 8.71 -7.21 11.54
CA ASP A 124 8.00 -7.85 12.64
C ASP A 124 6.57 -7.30 12.80
N VAL A 125 5.59 -8.19 12.62
CA VAL A 125 4.17 -7.88 12.80
C VAL A 125 3.78 -8.04 14.27
N LYS A 126 3.19 -7.01 14.85
CA LYS A 126 2.59 -7.05 16.19
C LYS A 126 1.08 -6.94 16.08
N PHE A 127 0.36 -7.86 16.71
CA PHE A 127 -1.09 -7.79 16.81
C PHE A 127 -1.51 -7.04 18.06
N CYS A 128 -2.55 -6.23 17.94
CA CYS A 128 -3.15 -5.55 19.09
C CYS A 128 -3.71 -6.58 20.06
N ASN A 129 -3.41 -6.43 21.36
CA ASN A 129 -4.07 -7.19 22.41
C ASN A 129 -5.42 -6.53 22.77
N GLY A 130 -6.41 -6.74 21.92
CA GLY A 130 -7.71 -6.07 21.93
C GLY A 130 -8.11 -5.56 20.54
N THR A 131 -9.19 -4.78 20.46
CA THR A 131 -9.61 -4.21 19.18
C THR A 131 -8.73 -3.01 18.80
N SER A 132 -8.58 -2.75 17.50
CA SER A 132 -7.87 -1.56 17.02
C SER A 132 -8.58 -0.26 17.43
N ARG A 133 -9.91 -0.29 17.58
CA ARG A 133 -10.70 0.81 18.12
C ARG A 133 -10.19 1.22 19.49
N ASP A 134 -10.20 0.31 20.45
CA ASP A 134 -9.89 0.62 21.85
C ASP A 134 -8.39 0.93 22.05
N ARG A 135 -7.52 0.28 21.27
CA ARG A 135 -6.06 0.37 21.45
C ARG A 135 -5.39 1.51 20.67
N ILE A 136 -5.97 1.94 19.56
CA ILE A 136 -5.36 2.93 18.65
C ILE A 136 -6.28 4.14 18.48
N PHE A 137 -7.51 3.91 18.02
CA PHE A 137 -8.37 5.02 17.60
C PHE A 137 -8.97 5.80 18.78
N GLU A 138 -9.50 5.13 19.80
CA GLU A 138 -10.09 5.80 20.97
C GLU A 138 -9.08 6.71 21.71
N PRO A 139 -7.87 6.24 22.08
CA PRO A 139 -6.88 7.11 22.72
C PRO A 139 -6.51 8.32 21.85
N TRP A 140 -6.44 8.12 20.54
CA TRP A 140 -6.14 9.20 19.60
C TRP A 140 -7.29 10.20 19.49
N MET A 141 -8.54 9.73 19.41
CA MET A 141 -9.73 10.59 19.42
C MET A 141 -9.84 11.41 20.70
N GLU A 142 -9.62 10.81 21.87
CA GLU A 142 -9.65 11.53 23.14
C GLU A 142 -8.54 12.59 23.22
N SER A 143 -7.35 12.28 22.69
CA SER A 143 -6.27 13.28 22.56
C SER A 143 -6.66 14.45 21.65
N MET A 144 -7.38 14.21 20.55
CA MET A 144 -7.86 15.27 19.67
C MET A 144 -8.99 16.09 20.31
N LYS A 145 -9.91 15.44 21.01
CA LYS A 145 -10.96 16.16 21.77
C LYS A 145 -10.37 17.05 22.84
N ALA A 146 -9.31 16.60 23.52
CA ALA A 146 -8.59 17.39 24.52
C ALA A 146 -7.93 18.66 23.94
N THR A 147 -7.63 18.69 22.64
CA THR A 147 -7.13 19.90 21.95
C THR A 147 -8.24 20.76 21.36
N GLY A 148 -9.51 20.45 21.64
CA GLY A 148 -10.68 21.19 21.16
C GLY A 148 -11.24 20.70 19.82
N CYS A 149 -10.80 19.53 19.32
CA CYS A 149 -11.38 18.94 18.12
C CYS A 149 -12.79 18.40 18.38
N GLU A 150 -13.76 18.86 17.59
CA GLU A 150 -15.11 18.30 17.58
C GLU A 150 -15.18 17.11 16.62
N ILE A 151 -15.54 15.93 17.15
CA ILE A 151 -15.69 14.71 16.36
C ILE A 151 -17.18 14.38 16.23
N LEU A 152 -17.69 14.49 15.01
CA LEU A 152 -19.08 14.20 14.68
C LEU A 152 -19.20 12.81 14.05
N GLU A 153 -19.82 11.88 14.76
CA GLU A 153 -20.06 10.52 14.28
C GLU A 153 -21.40 10.38 13.54
N GLY A 154 -21.52 9.37 12.68
CA GLY A 154 -22.77 9.07 11.97
C GLY A 154 -23.18 10.15 10.96
N ARG A 155 -22.27 11.05 10.57
CA ARG A 155 -22.51 12.09 9.57
C ARG A 155 -21.78 11.77 8.28
N ARG A 156 -22.52 11.54 7.19
CA ARG A 156 -21.92 11.37 5.86
C ARG A 156 -21.90 12.70 5.13
N VAL A 157 -20.73 13.10 4.64
CA VAL A 157 -20.61 14.23 3.71
C VAL A 157 -21.25 13.85 2.38
N THR A 158 -22.19 14.68 1.92
CA THR A 158 -22.99 14.44 0.71
C THR A 158 -22.66 15.40 -0.42
N ASP A 159 -22.22 16.62 -0.09
CA ASP A 159 -21.82 17.66 -1.05
C ASP A 159 -20.95 18.74 -0.38
N PHE A 160 -20.50 19.72 -1.16
CA PHE A 160 -19.82 20.94 -0.73
C PHE A 160 -20.59 22.17 -1.22
N ILE A 161 -20.30 23.36 -0.73
CA ILE A 161 -20.72 24.62 -1.37
C ILE A 161 -19.44 25.36 -1.78
N ILE A 162 -19.39 25.78 -3.04
CA ILE A 162 -18.22 26.41 -3.65
C ILE A 162 -18.60 27.84 -4.02
N ASN A 163 -17.74 28.79 -3.67
CA ASN A 163 -17.88 30.16 -4.13
C ASN A 163 -17.43 30.27 -5.59
N GLU A 164 -18.37 30.56 -6.50
CA GLU A 164 -18.10 30.60 -7.95
C GLU A 164 -17.03 31.63 -8.35
N GLY A 165 -16.89 32.74 -7.62
CA GLY A 165 -15.90 33.77 -7.90
C GLY A 165 -14.47 33.39 -7.53
N THR A 166 -14.28 32.46 -6.57
CA THR A 166 -12.96 32.07 -6.08
C THR A 166 -12.60 30.60 -6.32
N GLY A 167 -13.59 29.77 -6.68
CA GLY A 167 -13.45 28.31 -6.79
C GLY A 167 -13.18 27.60 -5.46
N ARG A 168 -13.28 28.29 -4.32
CA ARG A 168 -13.01 27.72 -2.99
C ARG A 168 -14.26 27.10 -2.38
N ILE A 169 -14.08 25.99 -1.68
CA ILE A 169 -15.12 25.41 -0.82
C ILE A 169 -15.33 26.35 0.37
N THR A 170 -16.56 26.77 0.60
CA THR A 170 -16.96 27.62 1.74
C THR A 170 -17.71 26.82 2.80
N GLU A 171 -18.43 25.77 2.39
CA GLU A 171 -19.22 24.95 3.30
C GLU A 171 -19.20 23.47 2.91
N VAL A 172 -19.39 22.60 3.90
CA VAL A 172 -19.50 21.14 3.77
C VAL A 172 -20.93 20.74 4.11
N VAL A 173 -21.56 19.98 3.22
CA VAL A 173 -22.94 19.49 3.41
C VAL A 173 -22.88 18.07 3.95
N CYS A 174 -23.43 17.89 5.14
CA CYS A 174 -23.59 16.63 5.83
C CYS A 174 -25.09 16.31 5.91
N GLU A 175 -25.61 15.61 4.90
CA GLU A 175 -27.03 15.30 4.76
C GLU A 175 -27.90 16.58 4.77
N ASN A 176 -28.55 16.89 5.90
CA ASN A 176 -29.42 18.07 6.06
C ASN A 176 -28.76 19.21 6.85
N VAL A 177 -27.50 19.04 7.25
CA VAL A 177 -26.76 20.03 8.04
C VAL A 177 -25.57 20.55 7.24
N THR A 178 -25.34 21.85 7.31
CA THR A 178 -24.24 22.51 6.61
C THR A 178 -23.26 23.10 7.61
N HIS A 179 -21.97 22.93 7.36
CA HIS A 179 -20.89 23.42 8.20
C HIS A 179 -19.98 24.35 7.40
N SER A 180 -19.79 25.58 7.85
CA SER A 180 -18.81 26.50 7.25
C SER A 180 -17.39 26.08 7.64
N ALA A 181 -16.47 26.17 6.69
CA ALA A 181 -15.07 25.82 6.91
C ALA A 181 -14.14 26.70 6.07
N ASP A 182 -13.02 27.12 6.65
CA ASP A 182 -11.96 27.84 5.94
C ASP A 182 -11.11 26.90 5.08
N ALA A 183 -11.01 25.64 5.48
CA ALA A 183 -10.27 24.58 4.80
C ALA A 183 -10.97 23.22 4.98
N VAL A 184 -10.87 22.37 3.96
CA VAL A 184 -11.46 21.03 3.95
C VAL A 184 -10.40 20.00 3.59
N ILE A 185 -10.26 18.97 4.43
CA ILE A 185 -9.36 17.83 4.19
C ILE A 185 -10.23 16.59 3.95
N LEU A 186 -10.05 15.96 2.78
CA LEU A 186 -10.83 14.79 2.39
C LEU A 186 -10.03 13.51 2.68
N ALA A 187 -10.23 12.94 3.86
CA ALA A 187 -9.64 11.67 4.28
C ALA A 187 -10.58 10.47 3.98
N VAL A 188 -11.13 10.41 2.76
CA VAL A 188 -12.06 9.36 2.31
C VAL A 188 -11.46 8.56 1.16
N GLY A 189 -11.98 7.34 0.93
CA GLY A 189 -11.59 6.52 -0.20
C GLY A 189 -11.93 7.19 -1.54
N ILE A 190 -11.15 6.88 -2.59
CA ILE A 190 -11.31 7.50 -3.92
C ILE A 190 -12.74 7.34 -4.46
N SER A 191 -13.38 6.19 -4.29
CA SER A 191 -14.74 5.95 -4.80
C SER A 191 -15.73 6.94 -4.19
N THR A 192 -15.65 7.19 -2.88
CA THR A 192 -16.49 8.18 -2.18
C THR A 192 -16.20 9.59 -2.67
N LEU A 193 -14.92 9.93 -2.88
CA LEU A 193 -14.54 11.22 -3.44
C LEU A 193 -15.12 11.42 -4.84
N GLN A 194 -15.02 10.40 -5.70
CA GLN A 194 -15.59 10.44 -7.05
C GLN A 194 -17.10 10.56 -7.04
N GLU A 195 -17.80 9.88 -6.13
CA GLU A 195 -19.25 10.00 -5.95
C GLU A 195 -19.67 11.43 -5.60
N ILE A 196 -18.96 12.07 -4.67
CA ILE A 196 -19.25 13.45 -4.26
C ILE A 196 -19.00 14.42 -5.41
N ILE A 197 -17.90 14.25 -6.16
CA ILE A 197 -17.56 15.16 -7.27
C ILE A 197 -18.48 14.95 -8.49
N LYS A 198 -18.80 13.70 -8.87
CA LYS A 198 -19.63 13.38 -10.04
C LYS A 198 -21.04 13.95 -9.97
N LYS A 199 -21.60 14.13 -8.77
CA LYS A 199 -22.90 14.77 -8.60
C LYS A 199 -22.96 16.20 -9.15
N ARG A 200 -21.80 16.85 -9.36
CA ARG A 200 -21.70 18.25 -9.76
C ARG A 200 -21.21 18.51 -11.18
N TYR A 201 -20.28 17.71 -11.68
CA TYR A 201 -19.61 18.00 -12.96
C TYR A 201 -20.14 17.11 -14.09
N VAL A 202 -20.71 17.74 -15.12
CA VAL A 202 -20.99 17.11 -16.42
C VAL A 202 -19.65 16.82 -17.12
N SER A 203 -19.06 15.66 -16.81
CA SER A 203 -18.05 14.86 -17.54
C SER A 203 -16.71 15.48 -17.99
N SER A 204 -16.59 16.79 -18.22
CA SER A 204 -15.42 17.40 -18.90
C SER A 204 -14.30 17.82 -17.93
N ASP A 205 -14.64 18.41 -16.78
CA ASP A 205 -13.67 18.99 -15.85
C ASP A 205 -13.05 17.98 -14.87
N PHE A 206 -13.68 16.81 -14.75
CA PHE A 206 -13.26 15.76 -13.83
C PHE A 206 -11.87 15.18 -14.15
N ARG A 207 -11.46 15.19 -15.43
CA ARG A 207 -10.13 14.69 -15.83
C ARG A 207 -9.01 15.57 -15.27
N TYR A 208 -9.17 16.89 -15.28
CA TYR A 208 -8.16 17.83 -14.78
C TYR A 208 -7.94 17.72 -13.26
N PHE A 209 -8.99 17.46 -12.49
CA PHE A 209 -8.88 17.26 -11.05
C PHE A 209 -8.22 15.93 -10.67
N LEU A 210 -8.52 14.84 -11.41
CA LEU A 210 -7.79 13.58 -11.19
C LEU A 210 -6.32 13.70 -11.57
N ASP A 211 -5.99 14.50 -12.58
CA ASP A 211 -4.60 14.71 -13.01
C ASP A 211 -3.74 15.56 -12.08
N SER A 212 -4.36 16.35 -11.19
CA SER A 212 -3.65 17.09 -10.15
C SER A 212 -3.42 16.29 -8.86
N ILE A 213 -4.02 15.10 -8.72
CA ILE A 213 -3.74 14.19 -7.59
C ILE A 213 -2.37 13.53 -7.81
N PRO A 214 -1.44 13.60 -6.82
CA PRO A 214 -0.13 12.96 -6.90
C PRO A 214 -0.25 11.48 -7.28
N LEU A 215 0.66 10.99 -8.12
CA LEU A 215 0.64 9.60 -8.63
C LEU A 215 0.59 8.56 -7.48
N SER A 216 1.21 8.87 -6.34
CA SER A 216 1.21 8.04 -5.12
C SER A 216 -0.20 7.74 -4.58
N MET A 217 -1.16 8.65 -4.79
CA MET A 217 -2.57 8.44 -4.45
C MET A 217 -3.37 7.75 -5.57
N LYS A 218 -2.96 7.89 -6.83
CA LYS A 218 -3.59 7.22 -7.98
C LYS A 218 -3.38 5.70 -7.98
N LEU A 219 -2.34 5.20 -7.32
CA LEU A 219 -2.00 3.77 -7.34
C LEU A 219 -2.90 2.90 -6.45
N SER A 220 -3.68 3.49 -5.54
CA SER A 220 -4.79 2.77 -4.89
C SER A 220 -6.01 2.58 -5.83
N CYS A 221 -5.97 3.11 -7.06
CA CYS A 221 -7.12 3.26 -7.96
C CYS A 221 -7.14 2.32 -9.17
N LYS A 222 -6.33 1.26 -9.20
CA LYS A 222 -6.56 0.12 -10.11
C LYS A 222 -7.01 -1.09 -9.30
N VAL A 223 -8.30 -1.14 -8.98
CA VAL A 223 -9.05 -2.37 -8.70
C VAL A 223 -10.26 -2.37 -9.61
#